data_AF-A0A7C5BJP0-F1
#
_entry.id   AF-A0A7C5BJP0-F1
#
_cell.length_a   1.000
_cell.length_b   1.000
_cell.length_c   1.000
_cell.angle_alpha   90.00
_cell.angle_beta   90.00
_cell.angle_gamma   90.00
#
_symmetry.space_group_name_H-M   'P 1'
#
loop_
_entity.id
_entity.type
_entity.pdbx_description
1 polymer ?
#
loop_
_entity_poly.entity_id
_entity_poly.type
_entity_poly.pdbx_seq_one_letter_code
_entity_poly.pdbx_strand_id
1 'polypeptide(L)'
;MKLDIGQRIDVEIDLEDLFDQVDGKIIATWFHKGNPIYVELEVSASLVKHILKYFETTKRRSALLSITRISQRKYEVHPTVVVVSKQD
;
A
#
# COMPACT_ATOMS: atom_id res chain seq x y z
N MET A 1 2.55 -9.42 -6.11
CA MET A 1 3.73 -9.32 -5.24
C MET A 1 3.34 -9.75 -3.83
N LYS A 2 4.20 -10.49 -3.13
CA LYS A 2 3.99 -10.92 -1.75
C LYS A 2 5.01 -10.23 -0.84
N LEU A 3 4.56 -9.72 0.31
CA LEU A 3 5.45 -9.14 1.32
C LEU A 3 5.98 -10.23 2.26
N ASP A 4 7.29 -10.40 2.35
CA ASP A 4 7.91 -11.27 3.34
C ASP A 4 8.05 -10.56 4.70
N ILE A 5 8.25 -11.34 5.77
CA ILE A 5 8.45 -10.79 7.12
C ILE A 5 9.73 -9.95 7.13
N GLY A 6 9.63 -8.72 7.65
CA GLY A 6 10.71 -7.74 7.68
C GLY A 6 10.78 -6.86 6.43
N GLN A 7 10.04 -7.18 5.36
CA GLN A 7 9.98 -6.33 4.17
C GLN A 7 9.03 -5.16 4.39
N ARG A 8 9.43 -4.03 3.80
CA ARG A 8 8.66 -2.79 3.70
C ARG A 8 8.46 -2.47 2.22
N ILE A 9 7.25 -2.08 1.86
CA ILE A 9 6.96 -1.45 0.57
C ILE A 9 6.27 -0.11 0.79
N ASP A 10 6.60 0.84 -0.08
CA ASP A 10 5.94 2.13 -0.15
C ASP A 10 5.13 2.16 -1.44
N VAL A 11 3.80 2.25 -1.33
CA VAL A 11 2.86 2.23 -2.45
C VAL A 11 1.80 3.31 -2.30
N GLU A 12 1.28 3.79 -3.41
CA GLU A 12 0.00 4.50 -3.44
C GLU A 12 -1.14 3.49 -3.61
N ILE A 13 -2.20 3.67 -2.83
CA ILE A 13 -3.41 2.85 -2.90
C ILE A 13 -4.60 3.79 -3.09
N ASP A 14 -5.45 3.46 -4.04
CA ASP A 14 -6.75 4.10 -4.19
C ASP A 14 -7.79 3.39 -3.31
N LEU A 15 -8.70 4.17 -2.73
CA LEU A 15 -9.74 3.65 -1.85
C LEU A 15 -10.66 2.68 -2.60
N GLU A 16 -10.90 2.90 -3.90
CA GLU A 16 -11.74 2.05 -4.73
C GLU A 16 -11.15 0.64 -4.90
N ASP A 17 -9.82 0.52 -5.04
CA ASP A 17 -9.11 -0.76 -5.15
C ASP A 17 -9.26 -1.64 -3.90
N LEU A 18 -9.56 -1.04 -2.74
CA LEU A 18 -9.82 -1.79 -1.51
C LEU A 18 -11.19 -2.46 -1.51
N PHE A 19 -12.16 -1.93 -2.27
CA PHE A 19 -13.51 -2.47 -2.38
C PHE A 19 -13.62 -3.53 -3.48
N ASP A 20 -12.84 -3.39 -4.56
CA ASP A 20 -12.84 -4.31 -5.70
C ASP A 20 -11.83 -5.45 -5.55
N GLN A 21 -11.63 -5.94 -4.32
CA GLN A 21 -10.70 -7.04 -4.05
C GLN A 21 -11.11 -8.33 -4.78
N VAL A 22 -10.18 -8.86 -5.57
CA VAL A 22 -10.29 -10.18 -6.20
C VAL A 22 -9.28 -11.11 -5.52
N ASP A 23 -9.78 -12.18 -4.90
CA ASP A 23 -8.96 -13.21 -4.22
C ASP A 23 -7.94 -12.67 -3.21
N GLY A 24 -8.30 -11.61 -2.46
CA GLY A 24 -7.44 -11.01 -1.46
C GLY A 24 -6.26 -10.23 -2.06
N LYS A 25 -6.39 -9.77 -3.30
CA LYS A 25 -5.42 -8.88 -3.95
C LYS A 25 -6.05 -7.52 -4.23
N ILE A 26 -5.21 -6.50 -4.20
CA ILE A 26 -5.55 -5.13 -4.61
C ILE A 26 -4.56 -4.66 -5.67
N ILE A 27 -4.98 -3.68 -6.48
CA ILE A 27 -4.06 -2.91 -7.29
C ILE A 27 -3.46 -1.80 -6.42
N ALA A 28 -2.16 -1.58 -6.56
CA ALA A 28 -1.45 -0.49 -5.93
C ALA A 28 -0.41 0.07 -6.91
N THR A 29 0.00 1.31 -6.69
CA THR A 29 1.05 1.95 -7.50
C THR A 29 2.36 1.97 -6.72
N TRP A 30 3.36 1.26 -7.21
CA TRP A 30 4.73 1.32 -6.71
C TRP A 30 5.57 2.29 -7.54
N PHE A 31 6.26 3.22 -6.90
CA PHE A 31 7.11 4.19 -7.60
C PHE A 31 8.55 3.69 -7.68
N HIS A 32 9.00 3.31 -8.88
CA HIS A 32 10.37 2.91 -9.14
C HIS A 32 11.10 3.94 -10.00
N LYS A 33 12.12 4.60 -9.43
CA LYS A 33 12.91 5.64 -10.13
C LYS A 33 12.03 6.75 -10.74
N GLY A 34 11.01 7.18 -10.01
CA GLY A 34 10.06 8.20 -10.45
C GLY A 34 8.97 7.72 -11.42
N ASN A 35 9.00 6.45 -11.84
CA ASN A 35 7.96 5.88 -12.71
C ASN A 35 6.93 5.14 -11.86
N PRO A 36 5.62 5.43 -12.04
CA PRO A 36 4.56 4.64 -11.41
C PRO A 36 4.46 3.27 -12.10
N ILE A 37 4.44 2.21 -11.30
CA ILE A 37 4.27 0.82 -11.73
C ILE A 37 3.07 0.25 -11.00
N TYR A 38 2.04 -0.14 -11.74
CA TYR A 38 0.90 -0.86 -11.16
C TYR A 38 1.32 -2.27 -10.76
N VAL A 39 1.04 -2.64 -9.52
CA VAL A 39 1.36 -3.94 -8.95
C VAL A 39 0.14 -4.54 -8.28
N GLU A 40 -0.06 -5.85 -8.47
CA GLU A 40 -0.98 -6.61 -7.63
C GLU A 40 -0.31 -6.84 -6.27
N LEU A 41 -0.94 -6.41 -5.18
CA LEU A 41 -0.49 -6.67 -3.82
C LEU A 41 -1.41 -7.69 -3.15
N GLU A 42 -0.84 -8.81 -2.69
CA GLU A 42 -1.57 -9.77 -1.86
C GLU A 42 -1.75 -9.17 -0.46
N VAL A 43 -3.00 -9.01 -0.02
CA VAL A 43 -3.36 -8.36 1.23
C VAL A 43 -4.22 -9.27 2.10
N SER A 44 -4.02 -9.20 3.42
CA SER A 44 -4.91 -9.87 4.36
C SER A 44 -6.09 -8.97 4.73
N ALA A 45 -7.21 -9.57 5.13
CA ALA A 45 -8.37 -8.81 5.65
C ALA A 45 -7.99 -7.86 6.82
N SER A 46 -6.99 -8.23 7.64
CA SER A 46 -6.48 -7.37 8.71
C SER A 46 -5.77 -6.12 8.19
N LEU A 47 -4.96 -6.25 7.14
CA LEU A 47 -4.27 -5.14 6.50
C LEU A 47 -5.29 -4.19 5.84
N VAL A 48 -6.25 -4.75 5.11
CA VAL A 48 -7.35 -3.99 4.48
C VAL A 48 -8.09 -3.16 5.53
N LYS A 49 -8.45 -3.75 6.67
CA LYS A 49 -9.14 -3.02 7.74
C LYS A 49 -8.32 -1.86 8.29
N HIS A 50 -7.00 -2.02 8.42
CA HIS A 50 -6.11 -0.92 8.83
C HIS A 50 -6.07 0.20 7.81
N ILE A 51 -5.98 -0.14 6.52
CA ILE A 51 -5.96 0.85 5.44
C ILE A 51 -7.31 1.59 5.34
N LEU A 52 -8.44 0.88 5.40
CA LEU A 52 -9.78 1.49 5.39
C LEU A 52 -9.97 2.47 6.56
N LYS A 53 -9.53 2.09 7.77
CA LYS A 53 -9.56 2.99 8.93
C LYS A 53 -8.76 4.28 8.70
N TYR A 54 -7.62 4.19 8.02
CA TYR A 54 -6.85 5.36 7.64
C TYR A 54 -7.65 6.27 6.68
N PHE A 55 -8.31 5.71 5.67
CA PHE A 55 -9.16 6.48 4.74
C PHE A 55 -10.37 7.12 5.41
N GLU A 56 -11.05 6.43 6.33
CA GLU A 56 -12.15 6.98 7.12
C GLU A 56 -11.72 8.23 7.91
N THR A 57 -10.53 8.22 8.48
CA THR A 57 -10.00 9.36 9.26
C THR A 57 -9.56 10.54 8.41
N THR A 58 -9.03 10.27 7.20
CA THR A 58 -8.41 11.29 6.35
C THR A 58 -9.35 11.86 5.29
N LYS A 59 -10.46 11.17 4.98
CA LYS A 59 -11.41 11.50 3.91
C LYS A 59 -10.76 11.68 2.52
N ARG A 60 -9.61 11.04 2.30
CA ARG A 60 -8.90 11.04 1.00
C ARG A 60 -9.42 9.92 0.12
N ARG A 61 -9.17 10.03 -1.20
CA ARG A 61 -9.46 8.98 -2.18
C ARG A 61 -8.25 8.12 -2.53
N SER A 62 -7.03 8.67 -2.40
CA SER A 62 -5.78 7.93 -2.53
C SER A 62 -4.85 8.23 -1.35
N ALA A 63 -3.92 7.32 -1.08
CA ALA A 63 -2.91 7.50 -0.05
C ALA A 63 -1.59 6.80 -0.38
N LEU A 64 -0.48 7.53 -0.24
CA LEU A 64 0.86 6.96 -0.16
C LEU A 64 1.08 6.36 1.22
N LEU A 65 1.24 5.04 1.25
CA LEU A 65 1.37 4.24 2.46
C LEU A 65 2.65 3.42 2.42
N SER A 66 3.35 3.44 3.54
CA SER A 66 4.38 2.47 3.85
C SER A 66 3.77 1.29 4.58
N ILE A 67 3.93 0.09 4.04
CA ILE A 67 3.41 -1.16 4.59
C ILE A 67 4.59 -2.05 4.93
N THR A 68 4.73 -2.41 6.20
CA THR A 68 5.77 -3.34 6.69
C THR A 68 5.13 -4.59 7.27
N ARG A 69 5.58 -5.77 6.86
CA ARG A 69 5.11 -7.03 7.45
C ARG A 69 5.99 -7.42 8.63
N ILE A 70 5.44 -7.42 9.83
CA ILE A 70 6.20 -7.64 11.08
C ILE A 70 6.13 -9.10 11.53
N SER A 71 5.05 -9.79 11.19
CA SER A 71 4.91 -11.21 11.46
C SER A 71 4.02 -11.86 10.41
N GLN A 72 3.76 -13.16 10.55
CA GLN A 72 2.88 -13.88 9.62
C GLN A 72 1.51 -13.22 9.45
N ARG A 73 0.98 -12.54 10.48
CA ARG A 73 -0.37 -11.95 10.48
C ARG A 73 -0.43 -10.46 10.81
N LYS A 74 0.71 -9.82 11.11
CA LYS A 74 0.77 -8.43 11.58
C LYS A 74 1.48 -7.55 10.56
N TYR A 75 0.86 -6.40 10.29
CA TYR A 75 1.39 -5.34 9.43
C TYR A 75 1.40 -4.02 10.19
N GLU A 76 2.43 -3.21 9.96
CA GLU A 76 2.44 -1.79 10.28
C GLU A 76 2.18 -1.00 9.00
N VAL A 77 1.30 0.01 9.10
CA VAL A 77 0.89 0.86 7.99
C VAL A 77 1.05 2.30 8.44
N HIS A 78 1.84 3.07 7.70
CA HIS A 78 2.12 4.47 8.00
C HIS A 78 1.93 5.33 6.75
N PRO A 79 1.43 6.57 6.88
CA PRO A 79 1.53 7.53 5.79
C PRO A 79 3.00 7.75 5.43
N THR A 80 3.31 7.84 4.14
CA THR A 80 4.67 8.08 3.64
C THR A 80 4.68 9.15 2.56
N VAL A 81 5.87 9.63 2.23
CA VAL A 81 6.12 10.56 1.13
C VAL A 81 7.19 9.94 0.24
N VAL A 82 6.97 9.95 -1.08
CA VAL A 82 7.96 9.53 -2.05
C VAL A 82 8.67 10.77 -2.59
N VAL A 83 9.99 10.83 -2.43
CA VAL A 83 10.80 11.91 -2.99
C VAL A 83 11.33 11.47 -4.35
N VAL A 84 10.90 12.14 -5.41
CA VAL A 84 11.42 11.95 -6.76
C VAL A 84 12.55 12.95 -6.98
N SER A 85 13.80 12.49 -6.86
CA SER A 85 14.96 13.28 -7.25
C SER A 85 15.20 13.07 -8.75
N LYS A 86 15.02 14.13 -9.53
CA LYS A 86 15.52 14.18 -10.92
C LYS A 86 16.97 14.65 -10.83
N GLN A 87 17.92 13.74 -11.03
CA GLN A 87 19.29 14.13 -11.33
C GLN A 87 19.34 14.39 -12.83
N ASP A 88 19.51 15.67 -13.19
CA ASP A 88 19.81 16.10 -14.57
C ASP A 88 21.27 15.79 -14.93
#